data_AF-A0A7S0F9C5-F1
#
_entry.id   AF-A0A7S0F9C5-F1
#
_cell.length_a   1.000
_cell.length_b   1.000
_cell.length_c   1.000
_cell.angle_alpha   90.00
_cell.angle_beta   90.00
_cell.angle_gamma   90.00
#
_symmetry.space_group_name_H-M   'P 1'
#
loop_
_entity.id
_entity.type
_entity.pdbx_description
1 polymer ?
#
loop_
_entity_poly.entity_id
_entity_poly.type
_entity_poly.pdbx_seq_one_letter_code
_entity_poly.pdbx_strand_id
1 'polypeptide(L)'
;MELEHTLAAAQHLVPRAQHDCAPPFFVCGGLVFQPLSAEYLQGWSTSGRPAHLQDLLLRGHANKNLTEAVVITQILADEINHGYGSGFIGAPIVRAVNGEQVRDLANLVRVVREARRASPPGFLRFETEDGRGPFQLVLP
;
A
#
# COMPACT_ATOMS: atom_id res chain seq x y z
N MET A 1 -30.79 32.49 0.15
CA MET A 1 -30.33 31.28 0.86
C MET A 1 -28.83 31.38 0.93
N GLU A 2 -28.29 31.72 2.09
CA GLU A 2 -26.85 31.80 2.32
C GLU A 2 -26.37 30.46 2.89
N LEU A 3 -25.26 29.93 2.35
CA LEU A 3 -24.67 28.67 2.75
C LEU A 3 -23.28 28.96 3.32
N GLU A 4 -23.13 28.81 4.64
CA GLU A 4 -21.83 28.94 5.31
C GLU A 4 -21.10 27.59 5.29
N HIS A 5 -19.89 27.57 4.73
CA HIS A 5 -19.01 26.40 4.74
C HIS A 5 -17.58 26.79 5.09
N THR A 6 -16.98 26.07 6.05
CA THR A 6 -15.57 26.18 6.38
C THR A 6 -14.74 25.39 5.38
N LEU A 7 -13.82 26.04 4.68
CA LEU A 7 -12.88 25.38 3.79
C LEU A 7 -11.90 24.51 4.61
N ALA A 8 -11.90 23.21 4.35
CA ALA A 8 -10.90 22.28 4.89
C ALA A 8 -9.74 22.10 3.90
N ALA A 9 -8.56 21.73 4.40
CA ALA A 9 -7.42 21.40 3.55
C ALA A 9 -7.74 20.19 2.65
N ALA A 10 -7.26 20.24 1.41
CA ALA A 10 -7.43 19.14 0.46
C ALA A 10 -6.71 17.88 0.93
N GLN A 11 -7.46 16.80 1.21
CA GLN A 11 -6.90 15.52 1.65
C GLN A 11 -6.56 14.66 0.43
N HIS A 12 -5.32 14.76 -0.02
CA HIS A 12 -4.78 13.91 -1.08
C HIS A 12 -4.51 12.51 -0.53
N LEU A 13 -4.83 11.47 -1.30
CA LEU A 13 -4.50 10.09 -0.92
C LEU A 13 -2.99 9.82 -0.95
N VAL A 14 -2.31 10.47 -1.89
CA VAL A 14 -0.86 10.36 -2.07
C VAL A 14 -0.22 11.66 -1.60
N PRO A 15 0.52 11.66 -0.47
CA PRO A 15 1.21 12.84 -0.01
C PRO A 15 2.22 13.33 -1.05
N ARG A 16 2.37 14.66 -1.10
CA ARG A 16 3.28 15.39 -2.00
C ARG A 16 4.24 16.21 -1.15
N ALA A 17 5.49 16.32 -1.59
CA ALA A 17 6.51 17.18 -0.98
C ALA A 17 6.85 16.79 0.47
N GLN A 18 7.09 15.49 0.69
CA GLN A 18 7.65 15.00 1.95
C GLN A 18 9.15 15.34 1.99
N HIS A 19 9.51 16.39 2.73
CA HIS A 19 10.89 16.84 2.89
C HIS A 19 11.46 16.42 4.24
N ASP A 20 12.74 16.05 4.24
CA ASP A 20 13.54 15.76 5.44
C ASP A 20 12.98 14.66 6.37
N CYS A 21 12.13 13.78 5.85
CA CYS A 21 11.62 12.61 6.58
C CYS A 21 11.90 11.31 5.81
N ALA A 22 12.32 10.28 6.54
CA ALA A 22 12.43 8.94 5.98
C ALA A 22 11.01 8.39 5.73
N PRO A 23 10.72 7.81 4.55
CA PRO A 23 9.41 7.27 4.27
C PRO A 23 9.11 6.10 5.22
N PRO A 24 7.95 6.10 5.90
CA PRO A 24 7.59 5.01 6.79
C PRO A 24 7.44 3.71 5.99
N PHE A 25 7.91 2.61 6.56
CA PHE A 25 7.80 1.29 5.96
C PHE A 25 7.55 0.21 7.00
N PHE A 26 7.03 -0.92 6.54
CA PHE A 26 6.83 -2.12 7.34
C PHE A 26 7.29 -3.34 6.55
N VAL A 27 7.89 -4.33 7.23
CA VAL A 27 8.38 -5.56 6.58
C VAL A 27 7.73 -6.78 7.21
N CYS A 28 7.19 -7.69 6.39
CA CYS A 28 6.64 -8.97 6.83
C CYS A 28 6.89 -10.05 5.78
N GLY A 29 7.52 -11.16 6.16
CA GLY A 29 7.86 -12.27 5.25
C GLY A 29 8.68 -11.84 4.02
N GLY A 30 9.54 -10.84 4.19
CA GLY A 30 10.33 -10.22 3.12
C GLY A 30 9.56 -9.22 2.24
N LEU A 31 8.23 -9.14 2.33
CA LEU A 31 7.46 -8.10 1.65
C LEU A 31 7.68 -6.75 2.36
N VAL A 32 8.07 -5.72 1.62
CA VAL A 32 8.25 -4.36 2.15
C VAL A 32 7.09 -3.48 1.71
N PHE A 33 6.36 -2.97 2.69
CA PHE A 33 5.17 -2.15 2.54
C PHE A 33 5.50 -0.70 2.83
N GLN A 34 5.03 0.22 1.99
CA GLN A 34 5.18 1.67 2.17
C GLN A 34 3.91 2.39 1.73
N PRO A 35 3.54 3.52 2.35
CA PRO A 35 2.56 4.43 1.77
C PRO A 35 3.10 4.92 0.43
N LEU A 36 2.25 4.91 -0.59
CA LEU A 36 2.55 5.51 -1.87
C LEU A 36 2.78 7.01 -1.67
N SER A 37 3.91 7.51 -2.16
CA SER A 37 4.25 8.93 -2.14
C SER A 37 4.59 9.43 -3.53
N ALA A 38 4.51 10.75 -3.73
CA ALA A 38 4.96 11.36 -4.98
C ALA A 38 6.45 11.10 -5.23
N GLU A 39 7.25 11.11 -4.17
CA GLU A 39 8.70 10.89 -4.18
C GLU A 39 9.03 9.45 -4.61
N TYR A 40 8.26 8.46 -4.14
CA TYR A 40 8.40 7.09 -4.60
C TYR A 40 8.21 7.00 -6.12
N LEU A 41 7.18 7.65 -6.66
CA LEU A 41 6.91 7.67 -8.10
C LEU A 41 7.94 8.47 -8.91
N GLN A 42 8.55 9.50 -8.32
CA GLN A 42 9.64 10.26 -8.95
C GLN A 42 10.90 9.42 -9.14
N GLY A 43 11.14 8.41 -8.29
CA GLY A 43 12.23 7.46 -8.47
C GLY A 43 12.11 6.56 -9.71
N TRP A 44 10.94 6.53 -10.35
CA TRP A 44 10.71 5.74 -11.56
C TRP A 44 11.04 6.54 -12.81
N SER A 45 11.53 5.85 -13.85
CA SER A 45 11.62 6.45 -15.18
C SER A 45 10.24 6.84 -15.69
N THR A 46 10.18 7.90 -16.50
CA THR A 46 8.91 8.42 -17.04
C THR A 46 8.09 7.36 -17.79
N SER A 47 8.76 6.46 -18.52
CA SER A 47 8.12 5.37 -19.26
C SER A 47 7.87 4.11 -18.41
N GLY A 48 8.56 3.95 -17.28
CA GLY A 48 8.43 2.79 -16.41
C GLY A 48 7.35 2.93 -15.33
N ARG A 49 6.89 4.15 -15.05
CA ARG A 49 5.96 4.43 -13.94
C ARG A 49 4.59 3.77 -14.18
N PRO A 50 4.05 2.99 -13.22
CA PRO A 50 2.80 2.26 -13.44
C PRO A 50 1.61 3.20 -13.54
N ALA A 51 0.76 3.02 -14.56
CA ALA A 51 -0.38 3.90 -14.80
C ALA A 51 -1.36 3.95 -13.61
N HIS A 52 -1.61 2.81 -12.95
CA HIS A 52 -2.50 2.74 -11.80
C HIS A 52 -2.02 3.60 -10.61
N LEU A 53 -0.72 3.69 -10.36
CA LEU A 53 -0.17 4.55 -9.31
C LEU A 53 -0.18 6.04 -9.70
N GLN A 54 0.01 6.33 -11.00
CA GLN A 54 -0.11 7.69 -11.52
C GLN A 54 -1.54 8.21 -11.36
N ASP A 55 -2.54 7.37 -11.64
CA ASP A 55 -3.93 7.74 -11.46
C ASP A 55 -4.23 8.07 -9.99
N LEU A 56 -3.73 7.28 -9.04
CA LEU A 56 -3.87 7.59 -7.61
C LEU A 56 -3.18 8.90 -7.20
N LEU A 57 -2.01 9.22 -7.75
CA LEU A 57 -1.33 10.49 -7.45
C LEU A 57 -2.13 11.70 -7.96
N LEU A 58 -2.77 11.56 -9.13
CA LEU A 58 -3.47 12.65 -9.80
C LEU A 58 -4.92 12.82 -9.30
N ARG A 59 -5.62 11.71 -9.02
CA ARG A 59 -7.06 11.67 -8.75
C ARG A 59 -7.45 11.05 -7.41
N GLY A 60 -6.49 10.48 -6.68
CA GLY A 60 -6.75 9.79 -5.42
C GLY A 60 -7.09 10.78 -4.30
N HIS A 61 -8.22 10.54 -3.63
CA HIS A 61 -8.67 11.30 -2.47
C HIS A 61 -8.73 10.43 -1.23
N ALA A 62 -8.12 10.91 -0.15
CA ALA A 62 -8.21 10.24 1.14
C ALA A 62 -9.64 10.38 1.67
N ASN A 63 -10.12 9.33 2.33
CA ASN A 63 -11.40 9.30 3.02
C ASN A 63 -11.34 8.36 4.23
N LYS A 64 -12.44 8.27 4.98
CA LYS A 64 -12.51 7.47 6.21
C LYS A 64 -12.13 5.98 6.04
N ASN A 65 -12.30 5.42 4.84
CA ASN A 65 -12.04 4.00 4.54
C ASN A 65 -10.68 3.78 3.88
N LEU A 66 -10.04 4.82 3.35
CA LEU A 66 -8.74 4.75 2.70
C LEU A 66 -8.05 6.10 2.85
N THR A 67 -7.11 6.17 3.78
CA THR A 67 -6.34 7.38 4.12
C THR A 67 -4.97 7.37 3.46
N GLU A 68 -4.39 6.20 3.21
CA GLU A 68 -3.13 6.02 2.48
C GLU A 68 -3.24 4.81 1.53
N ALA A 69 -2.70 4.93 0.31
CA ALA A 69 -2.51 3.76 -0.55
C ALA A 69 -1.23 3.03 -0.15
N VAL A 70 -1.32 1.84 0.45
CA VAL A 70 -0.14 1.06 0.83
C VAL A 70 0.29 0.15 -0.30
N VAL A 71 1.54 0.24 -0.73
CA VAL A 71 2.13 -0.53 -1.84
C VAL A 71 3.24 -1.46 -1.37
N ILE A 72 3.45 -2.56 -2.10
CA ILE A 72 4.61 -3.44 -1.89
C ILE A 72 5.74 -2.96 -2.81
N THR A 73 6.77 -2.35 -2.25
CA THR A 73 7.83 -1.70 -3.04
C THR A 73 8.95 -2.64 -3.45
N GLN A 74 9.19 -3.67 -2.63
CA GLN A 74 10.25 -4.65 -2.84
C GLN A 74 9.92 -5.96 -2.11
N ILE A 75 10.54 -7.05 -2.57
CA ILE A 75 10.51 -8.36 -1.92
C ILE A 75 11.94 -8.75 -1.61
N LEU A 76 12.26 -8.87 -0.33
CA LEU A 76 13.53 -9.38 0.16
C LEU A 76 13.49 -10.90 0.08
N ALA A 77 14.22 -11.47 -0.89
CA ALA A 77 14.19 -12.89 -1.20
C ALA A 77 14.50 -13.76 0.04
N ASP A 78 13.61 -14.71 0.31
CA ASP A 78 13.70 -15.68 1.40
C ASP A 78 12.89 -16.94 1.03
N GLU A 79 13.13 -18.07 1.69
CA GLU A 79 12.37 -19.30 1.46
C GLU A 79 10.86 -19.09 1.65
N ILE A 80 10.47 -18.23 2.60
CA ILE A 80 9.05 -17.96 2.91
C ILE A 80 8.28 -17.23 1.79
N ASN A 81 8.99 -16.51 0.91
CA ASN A 81 8.40 -15.75 -0.20
C ASN A 81 8.80 -16.29 -1.58
N HIS A 82 9.29 -17.53 -1.61
CA HIS A 82 9.62 -18.21 -2.84
C HIS A 82 8.39 -18.28 -3.76
N GLY A 83 8.58 -17.88 -5.02
CA GLY A 83 7.50 -17.77 -6.02
C GLY A 83 6.98 -16.35 -6.21
N TYR A 84 7.25 -15.43 -5.27
CA TYR A 84 6.90 -14.01 -5.41
C TYR A 84 8.07 -13.15 -5.89
N GLY A 85 9.32 -13.57 -5.66
CA GLY A 85 10.52 -12.78 -5.95
C GLY A 85 11.05 -12.81 -7.39
N SER A 86 10.50 -13.62 -8.30
CA SER A 86 11.06 -13.82 -9.64
C SER A 86 10.63 -12.78 -10.69
N GLY A 87 10.02 -11.66 -10.27
CA GLY A 87 9.58 -10.62 -11.21
C GLY A 87 9.28 -9.27 -10.58
N PHE A 88 9.12 -8.27 -11.46
CA PHE A 88 8.65 -6.94 -11.12
C PHE A 88 7.18 -7.01 -10.71
N ILE A 89 6.90 -6.85 -9.42
CA ILE A 89 5.52 -6.89 -8.90
C ILE A 89 4.70 -5.64 -9.26
N GLY A 90 5.30 -4.64 -9.92
CA GLY A 90 4.59 -3.45 -10.38
C GLY A 90 4.16 -2.50 -9.26
N ALA A 91 4.73 -2.65 -8.07
CA ALA A 91 4.36 -1.95 -6.85
C ALA A 91 2.85 -2.04 -6.54
N PRO A 92 2.33 -3.28 -6.34
CA PRO A 92 0.92 -3.53 -6.19
C PRO A 92 0.41 -2.92 -4.89
N ILE A 93 -0.85 -2.48 -4.91
CA ILE A 93 -1.53 -1.90 -3.76
C ILE A 93 -2.13 -3.02 -2.92
N VAL A 94 -1.93 -2.98 -1.60
CA VAL A 94 -2.58 -3.88 -0.66
C VAL A 94 -3.98 -3.35 -0.36
N ARG A 95 -5.00 -4.16 -0.68
CA ARG A 95 -6.41 -3.84 -0.44
C ARG A 95 -6.90 -4.40 0.88
N ALA A 96 -6.59 -5.66 1.16
CA ALA A 96 -7.00 -6.32 2.39
C ALA A 96 -5.96 -7.31 2.89
N VAL A 97 -6.05 -7.65 4.18
CA VAL A 97 -5.35 -8.79 4.77
C VAL A 97 -6.37 -9.71 5.42
N ASN A 98 -6.44 -10.95 4.98
CA ASN A 98 -7.43 -11.94 5.44
C ASN A 98 -8.88 -11.42 5.38
N GLY A 99 -9.24 -10.66 4.33
CA GLY A 99 -10.56 -10.06 4.17
C GLY A 99 -10.79 -8.76 4.95
N GLU A 100 -9.87 -8.33 5.82
CA GLU A 100 -9.96 -7.02 6.50
C GLU A 100 -9.31 -5.93 5.63
N GLN A 101 -10.10 -4.90 5.29
CA GLN A 101 -9.66 -3.80 4.43
C GLN A 101 -8.54 -2.98 5.07
N VAL A 102 -7.53 -2.67 4.27
CA VAL A 102 -6.37 -1.84 4.64
C VAL A 102 -6.68 -0.39 4.32
N ARG A 103 -6.70 0.43 5.36
CA ARG A 103 -6.97 1.88 5.26
C ARG A 103 -5.70 2.71 5.09
N ASP A 104 -4.64 2.32 5.77
CA ASP A 104 -3.34 2.97 5.84
C ASP A 104 -2.26 2.00 6.36
N LEU A 105 -1.00 2.44 6.42
CA LEU A 105 0.11 1.60 6.86
C LEU A 105 -0.04 1.17 8.33
N ALA A 106 -0.51 2.06 9.20
CA ALA A 106 -0.67 1.75 10.62
C ALA A 106 -1.74 0.67 10.84
N ASN A 107 -2.85 0.76 10.09
CA ASN A 107 -3.88 -0.25 10.05
C ASN A 107 -3.34 -1.58 9.49
N LEU A 108 -2.57 -1.58 8.39
CA LEU A 108 -1.92 -2.80 7.89
C LEU A 108 -1.08 -3.49 8.98
N VAL A 109 -0.23 -2.73 9.68
CA VAL A 109 0.64 -3.25 10.75
C VAL A 109 -0.20 -3.87 11.87
N ARG A 110 -1.30 -3.21 12.26
CA ARG A 110 -2.22 -3.73 13.27
C ARG A 110 -2.83 -5.06 12.83
N VAL A 111 -3.43 -5.11 11.64
CA VAL A 111 -4.12 -6.30 11.12
C VAL A 111 -3.16 -7.49 11.01
N VAL A 112 -1.95 -7.27 10.48
CA VAL A 112 -0.93 -8.32 10.39
C VAL A 112 -0.53 -8.82 11.79
N ARG A 113 -0.33 -7.92 12.77
CA ARG A 113 0.04 -8.30 14.13
C ARG A 113 -1.05 -9.09 14.85
N GLU A 114 -2.31 -8.73 14.64
CA GLU A 114 -3.47 -9.43 15.20
C GLU A 114 -3.62 -10.82 14.57
N ALA A 115 -3.55 -10.90 13.23
CA ALA A 115 -3.62 -12.18 12.51
C ALA A 115 -2.53 -13.16 12.95
N ARG A 116 -1.29 -12.69 13.19
CA ARG A 116 -0.20 -13.52 13.71
C ARG A 116 -0.38 -14.01 15.15
N ARG A 117 -1.26 -13.37 15.93
CA ARG A 117 -1.59 -13.77 17.31
C ARG A 117 -2.83 -14.66 17.38
N ALA A 118 -3.54 -14.85 16.26
CA ALA A 118 -4.71 -15.71 16.20
C ALA A 118 -4.33 -17.17 16.51
N SER A 119 -5.25 -17.89 17.15
CA SER A 119 -5.10 -19.31 17.48
C SER A 119 -6.29 -20.09 16.91
N PRO A 120 -6.06 -21.11 16.07
CA PRO A 120 -4.75 -21.58 15.60
C PRO A 120 -4.07 -20.57 14.66
N PRO A 121 -2.73 -20.61 14.53
CA PRO A 121 -2.02 -19.80 13.55
C PRO A 121 -2.48 -20.19 12.14
N GLY A 122 -2.81 -19.18 11.34
CA GLY A 122 -3.24 -19.34 9.96
C GLY A 122 -2.43 -18.46 9.02
N PHE A 123 -2.62 -18.69 7.72
CA PHE A 123 -1.95 -17.94 6.67
C PHE A 123 -2.30 -16.44 6.70
N LEU A 124 -1.33 -15.61 6.33
CA LEU A 124 -1.53 -14.21 5.98
C LEU A 124 -1.82 -14.11 4.48
N ARG A 125 -3.07 -13.82 4.11
CA ARG A 125 -3.46 -13.57 2.73
C ARG A 125 -3.54 -12.06 2.49
N PHE A 126 -2.66 -11.54 1.66
CA PHE A 126 -2.70 -10.17 1.18
C PHE A 126 -3.46 -10.15 -0.14
N GLU A 127 -4.59 -9.46 -0.15
CA GLU A 127 -5.33 -9.16 -1.37
C GLU A 127 -4.74 -7.89 -1.97
N THR A 128 -4.19 -8.02 -3.17
CA THR A 128 -3.43 -6.96 -3.83
C THR A 128 -3.99 -6.67 -5.20
N GLU A 129 -3.69 -5.50 -5.74
CA GLU A 129 -4.00 -5.17 -7.13
C GLU A 129 -2.88 -4.34 -7.77
N ASP A 130 -2.72 -4.51 -9.07
CA ASP A 130 -1.89 -3.65 -9.90
C ASP A 130 -2.60 -3.31 -11.22
N GLY A 131 -1.86 -2.76 -12.18
CA GLY A 131 -2.42 -2.41 -13.49
C GLY A 131 -2.95 -3.60 -14.32
N ARG A 132 -2.67 -4.84 -13.93
CA ARG A 132 -3.17 -6.08 -14.58
C ARG A 132 -4.42 -6.63 -13.89
N GLY A 133 -4.75 -6.15 -12.70
CA GLY A 133 -5.92 -6.56 -11.92
C GLY A 133 -5.55 -7.12 -10.54
N PRO A 134 -6.54 -7.69 -9.84
CA PRO A 134 -6.35 -8.22 -8.49
C PRO A 134 -5.62 -9.57 -8.50
N PHE A 135 -4.80 -9.80 -7.49
CA PHE A 135 -4.15 -11.07 -7.20
C PHE A 135 -3.90 -11.23 -5.69
N GLN A 136 -3.44 -12.39 -5.26
CA GLN A 136 -3.20 -12.67 -3.84
C GLN A 136 -1.77 -13.12 -3.58
N LEU A 137 -1.21 -12.64 -2.47
CA LEU A 137 0.03 -13.15 -1.90
C LEU A 137 -0.31 -13.83 -0.57
N VAL A 138 0.24 -15.02 -0.35
CA VAL A 138 -0.07 -15.84 0.83
C VAL A 138 1.23 -16.20 1.52
N LEU A 139 1.37 -15.78 2.77
CA LEU A 139 2.48 -16.17 3.64
C LEU A 139 2.00 -17.17 4.71
N PRO A 140 2.80 -18.19 5.05
CA PRO A 140 2.51 -19.13 6.12
C PRO A 140 2.54 -18.51 7.52
#